data_AF-A0A7K8Q3M3-F1
#
_entry.id   AF-A0A7K8Q3M3-F1
#
_cell.length_a   1.000
_cell.length_b   1.000
_cell.length_c   1.000
_cell.angle_alpha   90.00
_cell.angle_beta   90.00
_cell.angle_gamma   90.00
#
_symmetry.space_group_name_H-M   'P 1'
#
loop_
_entity.id
_entity.type
_entity.pdbx_description
1 polymer ?
#
loop_
_entity_poly.entity_id
_entity_poly.type
_entity_poly.pdbx_seq_one_letter_code
_entity_poly.pdbx_strand_id
1 'polypeptide(L)'
;PLRSKAYKWYVPREVYPNATYPPYCGGPGYVLSGDLAGKIYGVAQRLPVINMEDAFVGICLHALGVGVTDSPWGVFNMYRVEYEKCRFSQLV
;
A
#
# COMPACT_ATOMS: atom_id res chain seq x y z
N PRO A 1 11.91 3.45 3.38
CA PRO A 1 12.21 4.47 2.34
C PRO A 1 13.57 4.24 1.67
N LEU A 2 13.61 4.11 0.34
CA LEU A 2 14.87 4.07 -0.43
C LEU A 2 15.46 5.47 -0.51
N ARG A 3 16.74 5.63 -0.16
CA ARG A 3 17.40 6.95 -0.03
C ARG A 3 18.42 7.26 -1.14
N SER A 4 18.60 6.36 -2.10
CA SER A 4 19.41 6.60 -3.29
C SER A 4 18.52 6.98 -4.47
N LYS A 5 18.91 8.04 -5.20
CA LYS A 5 18.23 8.50 -6.43
C LYS A 5 18.29 7.48 -7.57
N ALA A 6 19.09 6.42 -7.43
CA ALA A 6 19.18 5.33 -8.41
C ALA A 6 17.93 4.44 -8.44
N TYR A 7 17.09 4.48 -7.40
CA TYR A 7 15.92 3.62 -7.30
C TYR A 7 14.63 4.35 -7.73
N LYS A 8 13.76 3.64 -8.45
CA LYS A 8 12.41 4.12 -8.86
C LYS A 8 11.65 4.76 -7.69
N TRP A 9 11.65 4.10 -6.54
CA TRP A 9 10.92 4.51 -5.34
C TRP A 9 11.78 5.32 -4.35
N TYR A 10 12.73 6.09 -4.87
CA TYR A 10 13.51 7.02 -4.06
C TYR A 10 12.60 8.01 -3.32
N VAL A 11 12.81 8.15 -2.01
CA VAL A 11 12.14 9.14 -1.16
C VAL A 11 13.19 9.94 -0.37
N PRO A 12 13.33 11.25 -0.62
CA PRO A 12 14.26 12.12 0.11
C PRO A 12 13.88 12.24 1.60
N ARG A 13 14.86 12.60 2.44
CA ARG A 13 14.61 12.82 3.89
C ARG A 13 13.79 14.09 4.13
N GLU A 14 13.94 15.06 3.23
CA GLU A 14 13.23 16.32 3.23
C GLU A 14 11.72 16.12 3.01
N VAL A 15 11.36 15.11 2.21
CA VAL A 15 9.96 14.74 1.95
C VAL A 15 9.41 13.81 3.03
N TYR A 16 10.21 12.84 3.49
CA TYR A 16 9.81 11.92 4.56
C TYR A 16 10.98 11.69 5.53
N PRO A 17 10.99 12.37 6.70
CA PRO A 17 12.15 12.39 7.60
C PRO A 17 12.35 11.08 8.36
N ASN A 18 11.27 10.33 8.61
CA ASN A 18 11.31 9.12 9.42
C ASN A 18 12.18 8.03 8.77
N ALA A 19 12.83 7.22 9.61
CA ALA A 19 13.70 6.13 9.14
C ALA A 19 12.90 5.03 8.42
N THR A 20 11.69 4.75 8.87
CA THR A 20 10.82 3.66 8.39
C THR A 20 9.43 4.17 8.02
N TYR A 21 8.75 3.46 7.11
CA TYR A 21 7.33 3.67 6.85
C TYR A 21 6.49 2.99 7.94
N PRO A 22 5.27 3.47 8.24
CA PRO A 22 4.30 2.68 9.02
C PRO A 22 3.92 1.41 8.24
N PRO A 23 3.25 0.43 8.89
CA PRO A 23 2.70 -0.73 8.20
C PRO A 23 1.80 -0.33 7.02
N TYR A 24 1.96 -0.99 5.89
CA TYR A 24 1.22 -0.72 4.65
C TYR A 24 1.04 -2.01 3.85
N CYS A 25 -0.04 -2.09 3.06
CA CYS A 25 -0.25 -3.18 2.13
C CYS A 25 0.62 -2.96 0.88
N GLY A 26 1.53 -3.89 0.58
CA GLY A 26 2.25 -3.88 -0.69
C GLY A 26 1.39 -4.42 -1.83
N GLY A 27 1.63 -3.93 -3.05
CA GLY A 27 0.96 -4.39 -4.27
C GLY A 27 1.08 -5.89 -4.56
N PRO A 28 0.45 -6.39 -5.64
CA PRO A 28 -0.14 -5.61 -6.73
C PRO A 28 -1.55 -5.08 -6.46
N GLY A 29 -2.18 -5.42 -5.34
CA GLY A 29 -3.49 -4.90 -4.99
C GLY A 29 -3.87 -5.13 -3.53
N TYR A 30 -4.81 -4.33 -3.04
CA TYR A 30 -5.40 -4.42 -1.71
C TYR A 30 -6.88 -4.00 -1.78
N VAL A 31 -7.69 -4.51 -0.85
CA VAL A 31 -9.13 -4.25 -0.78
C VAL A 31 -9.42 -3.39 0.44
N LEU A 32 -10.30 -2.41 0.27
CA LEU A 32 -10.82 -1.57 1.34
C LEU A 32 -12.28 -1.22 1.08
N SER A 33 -12.99 -0.80 2.13
CA SER A 33 -14.37 -0.31 2.00
C SER A 33 -14.41 1.06 1.31
N GLY A 34 -15.52 1.35 0.61
CA GLY A 34 -15.68 2.62 -0.10
C GLY A 34 -15.64 3.85 0.82
N ASP A 35 -16.15 3.75 2.05
CA ASP A 35 -16.08 4.84 3.03
C ASP A 35 -14.63 5.11 3.49
N LEU A 36 -13.80 4.06 3.60
CA LEU A 36 -12.39 4.20 3.93
C LEU A 36 -11.63 4.90 2.79
N ALA A 37 -11.98 4.63 1.53
CA ALA A 37 -11.40 5.34 0.39
C ALA A 37 -11.63 6.86 0.47
N GLY A 38 -12.84 7.28 0.85
CA GLY A 38 -13.15 8.70 1.06
C GLY A 38 -12.35 9.33 2.21
N LYS A 39 -12.17 8.60 3.32
CA LYS A 39 -11.35 9.05 4.46
C LYS A 39 -9.87 9.18 4.08
N ILE A 40 -9.33 8.19 3.36
CA ILE A 40 -7.96 8.22 2.82
C ILE A 40 -7.78 9.43 1.91
N TYR A 41 -8.70 9.66 0.98
CA TYR A 41 -8.66 10.83 0.10
C TYR A 41 -8.62 12.14 0.91
N GLY A 42 -9.47 12.27 1.93
CA GLY A 42 -9.51 13.46 2.79
C GLY A 42 -8.21 13.74 3.54
N VAL A 43 -7.55 12.71 4.09
CA VAL A 43 -6.28 12.88 4.80
C VAL A 43 -5.11 13.08 3.83
N ALA A 44 -5.14 12.43 2.66
CA ALA A 44 -4.12 12.56 1.63
C ALA A 44 -3.95 14.00 1.14
N GLN A 45 -5.01 14.83 1.16
CA GLN A 45 -4.92 16.26 0.80
C GLN A 45 -4.06 17.09 1.77
N ARG A 46 -3.75 16.57 2.96
CA ARG A 46 -3.05 17.31 4.04
C ARG A 46 -1.65 16.76 4.33
N LEU A 47 -1.30 15.61 3.77
CA LEU A 47 -0.04 14.91 4.04
C LEU A 47 0.97 15.15 2.91
N PRO A 48 2.28 15.24 3.23
CA PRO A 48 3.31 15.28 2.20
C PRO A 48 3.29 14.01 1.34
N VAL A 49 3.11 14.17 0.03
CA VAL A 49 3.09 13.05 -0.92
C VAL A 49 4.50 12.48 -1.08
N ILE A 50 4.59 11.15 -1.16
CA ILE A 50 5.85 10.43 -1.40
C ILE A 50 5.75 9.62 -2.70
N ASN A 51 6.91 9.30 -3.29
CA ASN A 51 7.01 8.57 -4.56
C ASN A 51 6.81 7.04 -4.45
N MET A 52 6.40 6.55 -3.27
CA MET A 52 6.08 5.15 -3.02
C MET A 52 4.58 5.09 -2.66
N GLU A 53 3.74 4.79 -3.63
CA GLU A 53 2.29 4.89 -3.56
C GLU A 53 1.68 3.98 -2.47
N ASP A 54 2.12 2.72 -2.40
CA ASP A 54 1.65 1.77 -1.39
C ASP A 54 1.97 2.27 0.03
N ALA A 55 3.17 2.80 0.21
CA ALA A 55 3.59 3.37 1.49
C ALA A 55 2.83 4.67 1.79
N PHE A 56 2.49 5.49 0.79
CA PHE A 56 1.69 6.69 0.98
C PHE A 56 0.29 6.36 1.49
N VAL A 57 -0.35 5.31 0.95
CA VAL A 57 -1.62 4.81 1.46
C VAL A 57 -1.49 4.33 2.90
N GLY A 58 -0.40 3.60 3.23
CA GLY A 58 -0.11 3.22 4.62
C GLY A 58 0.08 4.40 5.57
N ILE A 59 0.73 5.48 5.13
CA ILE A 59 0.86 6.72 5.90
C ILE A 59 -0.52 7.36 6.14
N CYS A 60 -1.40 7.36 5.14
CA CYS A 60 -2.78 7.83 5.28
C CYS A 60 -3.56 6.99 6.30
N LEU A 61 -3.46 5.65 6.22
CA LEU A 61 -4.11 4.74 7.17
C LEU A 61 -3.58 4.95 8.60
N HIS A 62 -2.28 5.12 8.76
CA HIS A 62 -1.66 5.40 10.05
C HIS A 62 -2.17 6.71 10.65
N ALA A 63 -2.30 7.78 9.85
CA ALA A 63 -2.87 9.05 10.29
C ALA A 63 -4.36 8.94 10.69
N LEU A 64 -5.09 7.99 10.10
CA LEU A 64 -6.48 7.69 10.44
C LEU A 64 -6.62 6.72 11.63
N GLY A 65 -5.52 6.17 12.15
CA GLY A 65 -5.55 5.15 13.20
C GLY A 65 -6.08 3.79 12.74
N VAL A 66 -6.04 3.51 11.43
CA VAL A 66 -6.53 2.27 10.82
C VAL A 66 -5.37 1.30 10.63
N GLY A 67 -5.50 0.08 11.16
CA GLY A 67 -4.53 -0.99 10.96
C GLY A 67 -4.69 -1.68 9.60
N VAL A 68 -3.58 -2.18 9.06
CA VAL A 68 -3.58 -3.08 7.89
C VAL A 68 -3.72 -4.53 8.35
N THR A 69 -4.29 -5.38 7.50
CA THR A 69 -4.47 -6.82 7.74
C THR A 69 -3.99 -7.63 6.56
N ASP A 70 -3.45 -8.81 6.81
CA ASP A 70 -3.08 -9.75 5.76
C ASP A 70 -4.32 -10.29 5.03
N SER A 71 -4.20 -10.53 3.72
CA SER A 71 -5.22 -11.23 2.97
C SER A 71 -5.29 -12.71 3.38
N PRO A 72 -6.42 -13.40 3.14
CA PRO A 72 -6.46 -14.84 3.24
C PRO A 72 -5.39 -15.50 2.36
N TRP A 73 -4.83 -16.61 2.83
CA TRP A 73 -3.73 -17.29 2.16
C TRP A 73 -4.15 -17.80 0.77
N GLY A 74 -3.30 -17.58 -0.22
CA GLY A 74 -3.47 -18.10 -1.59
C GLY A 74 -4.42 -17.29 -2.49
N VAL A 75 -5.06 -16.24 -1.98
CA VAL A 75 -6.05 -15.46 -2.75
C VAL A 75 -5.41 -14.27 -3.47
N PHE A 76 -4.48 -13.57 -2.83
CA PHE A 76 -3.61 -12.57 -3.47
C PHE A 76 -2.23 -13.18 -3.72
N ASN A 77 -1.80 -13.22 -4.98
CA ASN A 77 -0.53 -13.79 -5.38
C ASN A 77 0.37 -12.71 -6.01
N MET A 78 1.53 -12.48 -5.41
CA MET A 78 2.55 -11.54 -5.93
C MET A 78 3.25 -12.06 -7.19
N TYR A 79 3.23 -13.37 -7.39
CA TYR A 79 3.86 -14.04 -8.52
C TYR A 79 2.81 -14.62 -9.45
N ARG A 80 3.20 -14.80 -10.71
CA ARG A 80 2.35 -15.45 -11.70
C ARG A 80 1.98 -16.84 -11.23
N VAL A 81 0.68 -17.08 -11.16
CA VAL A 81 0.11 -18.40 -10.93
C VAL A 81 -0.33 -18.97 -12.28
N GLU A 82 -0.02 -20.23 -12.55
CA GLU A 82 -0.47 -20.88 -13.79
C GLU A 82 -2.00 -20.90 -13.87
N TYR A 83 -2.56 -20.69 -15.05
CA TYR A 83 -4.01 -20.65 -15.16
C TYR A 83 -4.61 -22.04 -14.92
N GLU A 84 -5.54 -22.15 -13.97
CA GLU A 84 -6.34 -23.33 -13.70
C GLU A 84 -7.75 -22.86 -13.29
N LYS A 85 -8.78 -23.36 -13.98
CA LYS A 85 -10.13 -22.80 -13.92
C LYS A 85 -10.73 -22.85 -12.51
N CYS A 86 -10.60 -23.98 -11.81
CA CYS A 86 -11.17 -24.18 -10.49
C CYS A 86 -10.45 -23.35 -9.42
N ARG A 87 -9.13 -23.18 -9.54
CA ARG A 87 -8.33 -22.31 -8.66
C ARG A 87 -8.68 -20.85 -8.88
N PHE A 88 -8.77 -20.40 -10.14
CA PHE A 88 -9.05 -19.00 -10.46
C PHE A 88 -10.49 -18.59 -10.14
N SER A 89 -11.46 -19.52 -10.14
CA SER A 89 -12.82 -19.22 -9.68
C SER A 89 -12.94 -19.02 -8.16
N GLN A 90 -11.88 -19.29 -7.40
CA GLN A 90 -11.77 -19.06 -5.96
C GLN A 90 -10.86 -17.87 -5.61
N LEU A 91 -10.24 -17.22 -6.60
CA LEU A 91 -9.51 -15.97 -6.41
C LEU A 91 -10.49 -14.80 -6.29
N VAL A 92 -10.05 -13.69 -5.68
CA VAL A 92 -10.87 -12.48 -5.41
C VAL A 92 -11.62 -11.99 -6.65
#